data_AF-A0A3D4ABK9-F1
#
_entry.id   AF-A0A3D4ABK9-F1
#
_cell.length_a   1.000
_cell.length_b   1.000
_cell.length_c   1.000
_cell.angle_alpha   90.00
_cell.angle_beta   90.00
_cell.angle_gamma   90.00
#
_symmetry.space_group_name_H-M   'P 1'
#
loop_
_entity.id
_entity.type
_entity.pdbx_description
1 polymer ?
#
loop_
_entity_poly.entity_id
_entity_poly.type
_entity_poly.pdbx_seq_one_letter_code
_entity_poly.pdbx_strand_id
1 'polypeptide(L)'
;MSKSYFPTDRAGQIDWHNNLAKEFPKVGEKLGFSQAEITNAVNDSKYAAYLLKTLGPEIESDPGHAAHAVLEGQSSGDYVDLPSEGAPTAVRPGIDTRRQARAERIKSHPNYTEAIGKQLRIVPGAKLDPKSYKAELGQPRRTGNFVTIPFRKAGGEVKGINLYRQCKGEKSPQKVGFFFRTPAIDTTARPSEECIYTARAVIDDKEIGQPSDTVTVMIN
;
A
#
# COMPACT_ATOMS: atom_id res chain seq x y z
N MET A 1 -2.49 -4.16 -16.27
CA MET A 1 -2.29 -4.58 -14.87
C MET A 1 -0.98 -3.99 -14.38
N SER A 2 -1.05 -3.16 -13.34
CA SER A 2 0.10 -2.63 -12.61
C SER A 2 0.97 -3.80 -12.14
N LYS A 3 2.16 -4.02 -12.71
CA LYS A 3 3.05 -5.13 -12.33
C LYS A 3 3.78 -4.79 -11.04
N SER A 4 3.01 -4.69 -9.95
CA SER A 4 3.53 -4.60 -8.59
C SER A 4 4.52 -5.74 -8.33
N TYR A 5 5.63 -5.46 -7.65
CA TYR A 5 6.53 -6.51 -7.15
C TYR A 5 5.84 -7.38 -6.07
N PHE A 6 4.78 -6.84 -5.46
CA PHE A 6 4.03 -7.51 -4.42
C PHE A 6 2.83 -8.25 -5.03
N PRO A 7 2.67 -9.57 -4.77
CA PRO A 7 1.58 -10.36 -5.32
C PRO A 7 0.19 -9.90 -4.89
N THR A 8 -0.80 -10.14 -5.74
CA THR A 8 -2.21 -9.80 -5.46
C THR A 8 -2.98 -10.96 -4.84
N ASP A 9 -2.54 -12.20 -5.06
CA ASP A 9 -3.12 -13.39 -4.46
C ASP A 9 -2.54 -13.69 -3.08
N ARG A 10 -3.37 -14.22 -2.18
CA ARG A 10 -3.01 -14.49 -0.77
C ARG A 10 -1.76 -15.37 -0.62
N ALA A 11 -1.64 -16.42 -1.43
CA ALA A 11 -0.51 -17.34 -1.36
C ALA A 11 0.81 -16.63 -1.71
N GLY A 12 0.81 -15.86 -2.80
CA GLY A 12 1.95 -15.03 -3.20
C GLY A 12 2.33 -14.00 -2.14
N GLN A 13 1.35 -13.37 -1.48
CA GLN A 13 1.62 -12.41 -0.40
C GLN A 13 2.30 -13.05 0.80
N ILE A 14 1.82 -14.21 1.23
CA ILE A 14 2.43 -15.01 2.31
C ILE A 14 3.88 -15.35 1.94
N ASP A 15 4.11 -15.86 0.74
CA ASP A 15 5.45 -16.22 0.25
C ASP A 15 6.38 -15.02 0.17
N TRP A 16 5.88 -13.87 -0.26
CA TRP A 16 6.64 -12.64 -0.31
C TRP A 16 7.09 -12.19 1.09
N HIS A 17 6.18 -12.20 2.07
CA HIS A 17 6.48 -11.82 3.44
C HIS A 17 7.50 -12.77 4.08
N ASN A 18 7.33 -14.08 3.89
CA ASN A 18 8.28 -15.09 4.35
C ASN A 18 9.67 -14.87 3.74
N ASN A 19 9.75 -14.56 2.44
CA ASN A 19 11.01 -14.23 1.78
C ASN A 19 11.65 -12.98 2.39
N LEU A 20 10.90 -11.88 2.56
CA LEU A 20 11.45 -10.66 3.13
C LEU A 20 11.97 -10.88 4.55
N ALA A 21 11.22 -11.58 5.40
CA ALA A 21 11.64 -11.88 6.78
C ALA A 21 12.95 -12.69 6.85
N LYS A 22 13.19 -13.55 5.85
CA LYS A 22 14.40 -14.38 5.75
C LYS A 22 15.60 -13.63 5.16
N GLU A 23 15.37 -12.86 4.09
CA GLU A 23 16.46 -12.31 3.28
C GLU A 23 16.84 -10.88 3.68
N PHE A 24 15.91 -10.06 4.17
CA PHE A 24 16.20 -8.68 4.55
C PHE A 24 17.28 -8.53 5.62
N PRO A 25 17.34 -9.36 6.69
CA PRO A 25 18.41 -9.28 7.68
C PRO A 25 19.83 -9.48 7.11
N LYS A 26 19.97 -10.18 5.99
CA LYS A 26 21.28 -10.46 5.36
C LYS A 26 21.85 -9.25 4.61
N VAL A 27 20.99 -8.29 4.25
CA VAL A 27 21.35 -7.16 3.40
C VAL A 27 21.00 -5.80 4.02
N GLY A 28 20.16 -5.77 5.05
CA GLY A 28 19.61 -4.55 5.64
C GLY A 28 20.68 -3.56 6.12
N GLU A 29 21.69 -4.03 6.85
CA GLU A 29 22.78 -3.17 7.35
C GLU A 29 23.57 -2.52 6.19
N LYS A 30 23.84 -3.29 5.13
CA LYS A 30 24.53 -2.79 3.92
C LYS A 30 23.72 -1.73 3.17
N LEU A 31 22.41 -1.70 3.39
CA LEU A 31 21.46 -0.74 2.85
C LEU A 31 21.15 0.40 3.83
N GLY A 32 21.94 0.52 4.91
CA GLY A 32 21.86 1.62 5.87
C GLY A 32 20.68 1.53 6.83
N PHE A 33 20.11 0.34 7.06
CA PHE A 33 19.10 0.11 8.09
C PHE A 33 19.76 -0.30 9.41
N SER A 34 19.28 0.26 10.51
CA SER A 34 19.66 -0.16 11.86
C SER A 34 19.10 -1.55 12.19
N GLN A 35 19.70 -2.23 13.17
CA GLN A 35 19.20 -3.53 13.63
C GLN A 35 17.75 -3.47 14.13
N ALA A 36 17.35 -2.36 14.76
CA ALA A 36 15.97 -2.14 15.19
C ALA A 36 15.00 -2.04 14.00
N GLU A 37 15.37 -1.32 12.95
CA GLU A 37 14.56 -1.23 11.72
C GLU A 37 14.44 -2.59 11.02
N ILE A 38 15.53 -3.38 11.01
CA ILE A 38 15.54 -4.74 10.47
C ILE A 38 14.61 -5.64 11.27
N THR A 39 14.70 -5.63 12.61
CA THR A 39 13.82 -6.42 13.48
C THR A 39 12.35 -6.03 13.29
N ASN A 40 12.04 -4.73 13.21
CA ASN A 40 10.67 -4.26 12.94
C ASN A 40 10.16 -4.75 11.58
N ALA A 41 11.02 -4.74 10.56
CA ALA A 41 10.68 -5.27 9.24
C ALA A 41 10.38 -6.78 9.23
N VAL A 42 11.12 -7.53 10.03
CA VAL A 42 10.90 -8.98 10.21
C VAL A 42 9.59 -9.23 10.94
N ASN A 43 9.31 -8.47 12.01
CA ASN A 43 8.06 -8.59 12.76
C ASN A 43 6.84 -8.25 11.89
N ASP A 44 6.91 -7.16 11.10
CA ASP A 44 5.89 -6.80 10.12
C ASP A 44 5.56 -7.98 9.19
N SER A 45 6.60 -8.56 8.58
CA SER A 45 6.40 -9.64 7.62
C SER A 45 5.91 -10.94 8.26
N LYS A 46 6.43 -11.32 9.43
CA LYS A 46 5.97 -12.51 10.15
C LYS A 46 4.51 -12.37 10.56
N TYR A 47 4.12 -11.20 11.07
CA TYR A 47 2.75 -10.96 11.51
C TYR A 47 1.79 -10.92 10.32
N ALA A 48 2.14 -10.25 9.21
CA ALA A 48 1.33 -10.26 7.99
C ALA A 48 1.14 -11.69 7.43
N ALA A 49 2.21 -12.48 7.33
CA ALA A 49 2.13 -13.87 6.88
C ALA A 49 1.24 -14.72 7.81
N TYR A 50 1.31 -14.50 9.12
CA TYR A 50 0.43 -15.14 10.09
C TYR A 50 -1.04 -14.75 9.83
N LEU A 51 -1.37 -13.46 9.81
CA LEU A 51 -2.74 -12.98 9.62
C LEU A 51 -3.36 -13.46 8.32
N LEU A 52 -2.61 -13.41 7.21
CA LEU A 52 -3.06 -13.92 5.92
C LEU A 52 -3.29 -15.43 5.94
N LYS A 53 -2.50 -16.18 6.72
CA LYS A 53 -2.66 -17.64 6.83
C LYS A 53 -3.81 -18.04 7.75
N THR A 54 -3.98 -17.36 8.89
CA THR A 54 -4.94 -17.75 9.94
C THR A 54 -6.30 -17.11 9.74
N LEU A 55 -6.36 -15.83 9.34
CA LEU A 55 -7.60 -15.06 9.20
C LEU A 55 -7.92 -14.75 7.74
N GLY A 56 -7.13 -15.24 6.78
CA GLY A 56 -7.27 -14.94 5.35
C GLY A 56 -8.70 -15.08 4.82
N PRO A 57 -9.39 -16.21 5.04
CA PRO A 57 -10.78 -16.37 4.58
C PRO A 57 -11.75 -15.35 5.20
N GLU A 58 -11.60 -15.04 6.49
CA GLU A 58 -12.44 -14.08 7.20
C GLU A 58 -12.23 -12.67 6.66
N ILE A 59 -10.96 -12.26 6.51
CA ILE A 59 -10.54 -10.97 5.94
C ILE A 59 -11.08 -10.78 4.51
N GLU A 60 -11.07 -11.84 3.69
CA GLU A 60 -11.59 -11.82 2.32
C GLU A 60 -13.12 -11.74 2.28
N SER A 61 -13.80 -12.38 3.23
CA SER A 61 -15.27 -12.37 3.32
C SER A 61 -15.85 -11.09 3.94
N ASP A 62 -15.05 -10.37 4.75
CA ASP A 62 -15.48 -9.17 5.47
C ASP A 62 -14.55 -7.97 5.17
N PRO A 63 -14.99 -7.02 4.32
CA PRO A 63 -14.28 -5.77 4.08
C PRO A 63 -14.09 -4.88 5.32
N GLY A 64 -14.88 -5.10 6.37
CA GLY A 64 -14.81 -4.40 7.66
C GLY A 64 -13.86 -5.04 8.68
N HIS A 65 -13.25 -6.18 8.35
CA HIS A 65 -12.45 -6.95 9.30
C HIS A 65 -11.30 -6.13 9.90
N ALA A 66 -11.13 -6.20 11.23
CA ALA A 66 -10.17 -5.36 11.97
C ALA A 66 -8.71 -5.55 11.51
N ALA A 67 -8.35 -6.75 11.03
CA ALA A 67 -7.01 -7.04 10.48
C ALA A 67 -6.66 -6.19 9.25
N HIS A 68 -7.63 -5.62 8.52
CA HIS A 68 -7.36 -4.66 7.44
C HIS A 68 -6.64 -3.42 7.95
N ALA A 69 -6.91 -2.97 9.17
CA ALA A 69 -6.15 -1.86 9.76
C ALA A 69 -4.68 -2.25 9.99
N VAL A 70 -4.42 -3.49 10.39
CA VAL A 70 -3.06 -4.01 10.55
C VAL A 70 -2.33 -4.12 9.22
N LEU A 71 -2.96 -4.75 8.24
CA LEU A 71 -2.36 -5.00 6.93
C LEU A 71 -2.22 -3.71 6.11
N GLU A 72 -3.27 -2.90 6.00
CA GLU A 72 -3.37 -1.80 5.02
C GLU A 72 -3.58 -0.41 5.63
N GLY A 73 -3.72 -0.32 6.96
CA GLY A 73 -3.99 0.95 7.64
C GLY A 73 -2.85 1.97 7.56
N GLN A 74 -3.07 3.11 8.21
CA GLN A 74 -2.01 4.09 8.42
C GLN A 74 -0.93 3.52 9.32
N SER A 75 0.32 3.96 9.15
CA SER A 75 1.45 3.53 9.98
C SER A 75 1.47 4.20 11.36
N SER A 76 0.32 4.17 12.05
CA SER A 76 0.05 4.88 13.30
C SER A 76 -1.14 4.25 14.01
N GLY A 77 -1.29 4.55 15.30
CA GLY A 77 -2.40 4.07 16.13
C GLY A 77 -2.01 2.93 17.07
N ASP A 78 -3.00 2.53 17.87
CA ASP A 78 -2.88 1.49 18.87
C ASP A 78 -2.85 0.10 18.23
N TYR A 79 -2.39 -0.88 19.01
CA TYR A 79 -2.45 -2.29 18.61
C TYR A 79 -3.91 -2.71 18.44
N VAL A 80 -4.17 -3.47 17.37
CA VAL A 80 -5.49 -4.05 17.13
C VAL A 80 -5.55 -5.39 17.85
N ASP A 81 -6.61 -5.60 18.61
CA ASP A 81 -6.86 -6.88 19.25
C ASP A 81 -7.29 -7.91 18.19
N LEU A 82 -6.46 -8.93 18.00
CA LEU A 82 -6.62 -9.99 17.01
C LEU A 82 -6.24 -11.32 17.66
N PRO A 83 -6.74 -12.45 17.14
CA PRO A 83 -6.37 -13.78 17.65
C PRO A 83 -4.85 -13.93 17.84
N SER A 84 -4.45 -14.25 19.07
CA SER A 84 -3.05 -14.22 19.52
C SER A 84 -2.44 -15.59 19.76
N GLU A 85 -3.23 -16.67 19.69
CA GLU A 85 -2.73 -18.02 19.93
C GLU A 85 -1.70 -18.41 18.85
N GLY A 86 -0.48 -18.72 19.29
CA GLY A 86 0.65 -19.01 18.40
C GLY A 86 1.07 -17.84 17.51
N ALA A 87 0.58 -16.62 17.77
CA ALA A 87 0.89 -15.46 16.95
C ALA A 87 2.35 -15.00 17.13
N PRO A 88 3.02 -14.53 16.06
CA PRO A 88 4.26 -13.76 16.17
C PRO A 88 4.05 -12.46 16.97
N THR A 89 5.14 -11.75 17.27
CA THR A 89 5.09 -10.41 17.87
C THR A 89 4.12 -9.51 17.10
N ALA A 90 3.06 -9.07 17.78
CA ALA A 90 2.07 -8.16 17.22
C ALA A 90 2.75 -6.84 16.77
N VAL A 91 2.26 -6.26 15.69
CA VAL A 91 2.74 -4.99 15.16
C VAL A 91 1.61 -3.98 15.01
N ARG A 92 1.96 -2.70 15.01
CA ARG A 92 1.01 -1.61 14.82
C ARG A 92 0.40 -1.61 13.41
N PRO A 93 -0.77 -0.98 13.24
CA PRO A 93 -1.38 -0.72 11.94
C PRO A 93 -0.43 -0.28 10.82
N GLY A 94 -0.76 -0.65 9.59
CA GLY A 94 -0.09 -0.18 8.37
C GLY A 94 1.19 -0.91 7.98
N ILE A 95 1.18 -2.24 7.98
CA ILE A 95 2.28 -3.06 7.46
C ILE A 95 2.57 -2.75 5.98
N ASP A 96 1.55 -2.65 5.14
CA ASP A 96 1.70 -2.35 3.71
C ASP A 96 2.37 -0.98 3.49
N THR A 97 1.94 0.03 4.24
CA THR A 97 2.54 1.37 4.23
C THR A 97 4.04 1.32 4.56
N ARG A 98 4.43 0.57 5.59
CA ARG A 98 5.86 0.38 5.94
C ARG A 98 6.60 -0.41 4.88
N ARG A 99 5.99 -1.45 4.30
CA ARG A 99 6.56 -2.26 3.23
C ARG A 99 6.90 -1.39 2.02
N GLN A 100 5.96 -0.56 1.56
CA GLN A 100 6.16 0.32 0.41
C GLN A 100 7.30 1.31 0.68
N ALA A 101 7.27 2.02 1.81
CA ALA A 101 8.31 2.98 2.18
C ALA A 101 9.71 2.33 2.29
N ARG A 102 9.77 1.09 2.79
CA ARG A 102 11.02 0.31 2.89
C ARG A 102 11.54 -0.07 1.52
N ALA A 103 10.69 -0.59 0.64
CA ALA A 103 11.09 -0.95 -0.73
C ALA A 103 11.61 0.27 -1.50
N GLU A 104 10.99 1.43 -1.33
CA GLU A 104 11.46 2.70 -1.92
C GLU A 104 12.83 3.11 -1.37
N ARG A 105 13.00 3.11 -0.04
CA ARG A 105 14.30 3.44 0.58
C ARG A 105 15.40 2.49 0.09
N ILE A 106 15.13 1.19 0.04
CA ILE A 106 16.07 0.19 -0.48
C ILE A 106 16.48 0.54 -1.91
N LYS A 107 15.51 0.77 -2.81
CA LYS A 107 15.78 1.07 -4.23
C LYS A 107 16.53 2.38 -4.44
N SER A 108 16.35 3.36 -3.55
CA SER A 108 17.05 4.65 -3.60
C SER A 108 18.47 4.62 -3.03
N HIS A 109 18.87 3.53 -2.36
CA HIS A 109 20.15 3.46 -1.66
C HIS A 109 21.31 3.27 -2.65
N PRO A 110 22.47 3.94 -2.49
CA PRO A 110 23.62 3.80 -3.41
C PRO A 110 24.14 2.37 -3.55
N ASN A 111 24.04 1.56 -2.48
CA ASN A 111 24.45 0.14 -2.49
C ASN A 111 23.38 -0.81 -3.07
N TYR A 112 22.26 -0.30 -3.57
CA TYR A 112 21.25 -1.13 -4.20
C TYR A 112 21.77 -1.74 -5.50
N THR A 113 21.49 -3.02 -5.69
CA THR A 113 21.77 -3.73 -6.94
C THR A 113 20.53 -4.51 -7.36
N GLU A 114 20.42 -4.83 -8.65
CA GLU A 114 19.34 -5.69 -9.14
C GLU A 114 19.35 -7.06 -8.46
N ALA A 115 20.53 -7.58 -8.09
CA ALA A 115 20.67 -8.82 -7.33
C ALA A 115 20.02 -8.74 -5.94
N ILE A 116 20.27 -7.64 -5.21
CA ILE A 116 19.58 -7.36 -3.93
C ILE A 116 18.06 -7.23 -4.16
N GLY A 117 17.66 -6.54 -5.22
CA GLY A 117 16.24 -6.39 -5.57
C GLY A 117 15.55 -7.74 -5.84
N LYS A 118 16.22 -8.66 -6.55
CA LYS A 118 15.74 -10.04 -6.81
C LYS A 118 15.70 -10.86 -5.53
N GLN A 119 16.76 -10.80 -4.71
CA GLN A 119 16.83 -11.49 -3.42
C GLN A 119 15.68 -11.09 -2.50
N LEU A 120 15.34 -9.79 -2.46
CA LEU A 120 14.24 -9.27 -1.65
C LEU A 120 12.86 -9.34 -2.34
N ARG A 121 12.79 -9.81 -3.59
CA ARG A 121 11.57 -9.80 -4.42
C ARG A 121 10.91 -8.42 -4.50
N ILE A 122 11.71 -7.36 -4.59
CA ILE A 122 11.24 -5.97 -4.78
C ILE A 122 11.48 -5.47 -6.21
N VAL A 123 12.03 -6.31 -7.10
CA VAL A 123 12.04 -6.02 -8.53
C VAL A 123 10.64 -6.24 -9.13
N PRO A 124 10.19 -5.36 -10.03
CA PRO A 124 8.99 -5.61 -10.83
C PRO A 124 9.17 -6.90 -11.66
N GLY A 125 8.13 -7.75 -11.74
CA GLY A 125 8.19 -8.98 -12.53
C GLY A 125 8.30 -8.74 -14.05
N ALA A 126 7.91 -7.57 -14.55
CA ALA A 126 8.24 -7.08 -15.88
C ALA A 126 8.26 -5.54 -15.91
N LYS A 127 8.98 -4.94 -16.87
CA LYS A 127 9.02 -3.48 -17.07
C LYS A 127 7.60 -2.89 -17.10
N LEU A 128 7.40 -1.82 -16.33
CA LEU A 128 6.20 -1.00 -16.42
C LEU A 128 6.13 -0.38 -17.82
N ASP A 129 4.96 -0.48 -18.46
CA ASP A 129 4.65 0.33 -19.64
C ASP A 129 3.94 1.60 -19.16
N PRO A 130 4.57 2.78 -19.26
CA PRO A 130 3.97 4.02 -18.78
C PRO A 130 2.68 4.39 -19.51
N LYS A 131 2.42 3.85 -20.70
CA LYS A 131 1.22 4.20 -21.47
C LYS A 131 -0.02 3.42 -21.04
N SER A 132 0.15 2.17 -20.63
CA SER A 132 -0.95 1.29 -20.21
C SER A 132 -1.08 1.14 -18.69
N TYR A 133 -0.18 1.75 -17.92
CA TYR A 133 -0.21 1.68 -16.45
C TYR A 133 -1.49 2.27 -15.87
N LYS A 134 -1.98 1.67 -14.79
CA LYS A 134 -3.17 2.11 -14.06
C LYS A 134 -2.91 1.93 -12.57
N ALA A 135 -3.04 2.99 -11.79
CA ALA A 135 -2.99 2.91 -10.33
C ALA A 135 -4.28 2.28 -9.81
N GLU A 136 -4.20 1.58 -8.68
CA GLU A 136 -5.35 0.92 -8.05
C GLU A 136 -5.79 1.73 -6.84
N LEU A 137 -7.06 2.13 -6.81
CA LEU A 137 -7.68 2.69 -5.62
C LEU A 137 -8.36 1.57 -4.83
N GLY A 138 -8.11 1.54 -3.53
CA GLY A 138 -8.80 0.66 -2.58
C GLY A 138 -10.13 1.24 -2.13
N GLN A 139 -10.80 0.54 -1.22
CA GLN A 139 -12.10 0.96 -0.72
C GLN A 139 -11.98 2.28 0.05
N PRO A 140 -12.66 3.36 -0.39
CA PRO A 140 -12.62 4.62 0.31
C PRO A 140 -13.40 4.53 1.63
N ARG A 141 -12.88 5.18 2.67
CA ARG A 141 -13.46 5.23 4.02
C ARG A 141 -13.68 6.69 4.42
N ARG A 142 -14.84 6.99 5.02
CA ARG A 142 -15.10 8.31 5.60
C ARG A 142 -14.82 8.30 7.09
N THR A 143 -14.06 9.29 7.56
CA THR A 143 -13.80 9.53 8.98
C THR A 143 -14.10 11.00 9.26
N GLY A 144 -15.28 11.29 9.81
CA GLY A 144 -15.77 12.65 10.00
C GLY A 144 -15.89 13.41 8.68
N ASN A 145 -15.11 14.48 8.52
CA ASN A 145 -15.08 15.32 7.31
C ASN A 145 -14.02 14.89 6.29
N PHE A 146 -13.31 13.79 6.54
CA PHE A 146 -12.24 13.31 5.67
C PHE A 146 -12.67 12.05 4.92
N VAL A 147 -12.29 11.95 3.66
CA VAL A 147 -12.34 10.70 2.90
C VAL A 147 -10.91 10.20 2.73
N THR A 148 -10.62 9.02 3.29
CA THR A 148 -9.35 8.33 3.12
C THR A 148 -9.50 7.25 2.07
N ILE A 149 -8.60 7.23 1.08
CA ILE A 149 -8.64 6.27 -0.03
C ILE A 149 -7.29 5.56 -0.05
N PRO A 150 -7.23 4.28 0.36
CA PRO A 150 -6.04 3.47 0.16
C PRO A 150 -5.72 3.39 -1.34
N PHE A 151 -4.44 3.32 -1.70
CA PHE A 151 -4.07 3.06 -3.09
C PHE A 151 -2.82 2.21 -3.20
N ARG A 152 -2.70 1.49 -4.32
CA ARG A 152 -1.51 0.72 -4.69
C ARG A 152 -0.90 1.30 -5.97
N LYS A 153 0.42 1.36 -6.00
CA LYS A 153 1.22 1.78 -7.15
C LYS A 153 2.36 0.80 -7.40
N ALA A 154 2.92 0.80 -8.61
CA ALA A 154 4.13 0.05 -8.93
C ALA A 154 5.31 0.66 -8.16
N GLY A 155 5.62 0.08 -7.00
CA GLY A 155 6.59 0.62 -6.07
C GLY A 155 7.99 0.70 -6.69
N GLY A 156 8.62 1.87 -6.58
CA GLY A 156 9.96 2.15 -7.11
C GLY A 156 10.02 2.55 -8.59
N GLU A 157 8.94 2.46 -9.34
CA GLU A 157 8.84 3.02 -10.71
C GLU A 157 7.86 4.21 -10.74
N VAL A 158 6.78 4.14 -9.96
CA VAL A 158 5.78 5.21 -9.84
C VAL A 158 6.03 6.01 -8.57
N LYS A 159 6.18 7.34 -8.72
CA LYS A 159 6.42 8.28 -7.62
C LYS A 159 5.19 8.37 -6.71
N GLY A 160 4.00 8.51 -7.27
CA GLY A 160 2.76 8.61 -6.51
C GLY A 160 1.53 8.68 -7.41
N ILE A 161 0.43 9.17 -6.87
CA ILE A 161 -0.79 9.45 -7.62
C ILE A 161 -1.20 10.91 -7.50
N ASN A 162 -1.77 11.48 -8.56
CA ASN A 162 -2.68 12.60 -8.45
C ASN A 162 -4.08 12.03 -8.24
N LEU A 163 -4.71 12.38 -7.12
CA LEU A 163 -6.10 12.01 -6.83
C LEU A 163 -7.03 13.10 -7.36
N TYR A 164 -8.10 12.67 -8.02
CA TYR A 164 -9.17 13.52 -8.53
C TYR A 164 -10.50 13.09 -7.91
N ARG A 165 -11.34 14.07 -7.60
CA ARG A 165 -12.71 13.89 -7.11
C ARG A 165 -13.67 14.55 -8.09
N GLN A 166 -14.81 13.93 -8.32
CA GLN A 166 -15.97 14.59 -8.92
C GLN A 166 -17.22 14.31 -8.09
N CYS A 167 -17.81 15.33 -7.51
CA CYS A 167 -19.08 15.24 -6.79
C CYS A 167 -20.27 15.51 -7.72
N LYS A 168 -21.45 15.04 -7.31
CA LYS A 168 -22.69 15.26 -8.05
C LYS A 168 -22.92 16.76 -8.32
N GLY A 169 -23.03 17.13 -9.59
CA GLY A 169 -23.21 18.52 -10.03
C GLY A 169 -21.91 19.23 -10.45
N GLU A 170 -20.73 18.69 -10.14
CA GLU A 170 -19.47 19.19 -10.67
C GLU A 170 -19.34 18.81 -12.16
N LYS A 171 -19.01 19.80 -13.01
CA LYS A 171 -18.86 19.62 -14.47
C LYS A 171 -17.57 18.88 -14.84
N SER A 172 -16.57 18.90 -13.97
CA SER A 172 -15.26 18.29 -14.21
C SER A 172 -14.63 17.81 -12.90
N PRO A 173 -13.80 16.74 -12.95
CA PRO A 173 -13.02 16.30 -11.80
C PRO A 173 -12.09 17.40 -11.28
N GLN A 174 -12.13 17.62 -9.98
CA GLN A 174 -11.23 18.51 -9.24
C GLN A 174 -10.03 17.72 -8.73
N LYS A 175 -8.82 18.26 -8.88
CA LYS A 175 -7.61 17.65 -8.32
C LYS A 175 -7.61 17.84 -6.80
N VAL A 176 -7.64 16.74 -6.06
CA VAL A 176 -7.53 16.74 -4.59
C VAL A 176 -6.08 17.03 -4.18
N GLY A 177 -5.13 16.34 -4.82
CA GLY A 177 -3.71 16.51 -4.48
C GLY A 177 -2.82 15.43 -5.06
N PHE A 178 -1.52 15.59 -4.83
CA PHE A 178 -0.51 14.56 -5.09
C PHE A 178 -0.24 13.77 -3.81
N PHE A 179 -0.31 12.45 -3.90
CA PHE A 179 -0.08 11.54 -2.78
C PHE A 179 1.05 10.59 -3.12
N PHE A 180 2.15 10.73 -2.37
CA PHE A 180 3.30 9.84 -2.47
C PHE A 180 3.04 8.49 -1.79
N ARG A 181 2.23 8.47 -0.73
CA ARG A 181 1.93 7.29 0.10
C ARG A 181 0.43 7.14 0.35
N THR A 182 0.02 5.89 0.50
CA THR A 182 -1.32 5.51 0.94
C THR A 182 -1.52 5.77 2.44
N PRO A 183 -2.75 6.11 2.90
CA PRO A 183 -3.91 6.47 2.08
C PRO A 183 -3.81 7.91 1.55
N ALA A 184 -4.43 8.16 0.41
CA ALA A 184 -4.74 9.52 -0.02
C ALA A 184 -5.87 10.08 0.85
N ILE A 185 -5.80 11.36 1.21
CA ILE A 185 -6.76 12.00 2.13
C ILE A 185 -7.39 13.19 1.42
N ASP A 186 -8.69 13.14 1.18
CA ASP A 186 -9.48 14.29 0.77
C ASP A 186 -10.10 14.96 2.00
N THR A 187 -9.68 16.19 2.27
CA THR A 187 -10.21 17.06 3.34
C THR A 187 -11.26 18.04 2.84
N THR A 188 -11.56 18.02 1.54
CA THR A 188 -12.43 18.96 0.85
C THR A 188 -13.80 18.35 0.51
N ALA A 189 -13.98 17.05 0.76
CA ALA A 189 -15.23 16.33 0.56
C ALA A 189 -16.33 16.78 1.54
N ARG A 190 -17.38 17.42 1.02
CA ARG A 190 -18.48 17.98 1.82
C ARG A 190 -19.50 16.91 2.23
N PRO A 191 -20.15 17.03 3.42
CA PRO A 191 -21.27 16.17 3.80
C PRO A 191 -22.40 16.17 2.75
N SER A 192 -23.15 15.07 2.60
CA SER A 192 -24.32 14.88 1.72
C SER A 192 -24.12 14.80 0.19
N GLU A 193 -22.88 14.77 -0.32
CA GLU A 193 -22.59 14.67 -1.76
C GLU A 193 -22.13 13.27 -2.17
N GLU A 194 -22.78 12.64 -3.16
CA GLU A 194 -22.18 11.47 -3.80
C GLU A 194 -20.97 11.93 -4.62
N CYS A 195 -19.79 11.41 -4.29
CA CYS A 195 -18.56 11.74 -5.00
C CYS A 195 -17.85 10.50 -5.51
N ILE A 196 -17.35 10.60 -6.73
CA ILE A 196 -16.49 9.60 -7.37
C ILE A 196 -15.03 10.05 -7.31
N TYR A 197 -14.13 9.09 -7.18
CA TYR A 197 -12.69 9.33 -7.17
C TYR A 197 -11.98 8.51 -8.23
N THR A 198 -11.01 9.14 -8.87
CA THR A 198 -10.08 8.52 -9.82
C THR A 198 -8.67 8.99 -9.55
N ALA A 199 -7.68 8.23 -9.99
CA ALA A 199 -6.28 8.54 -9.80
C ALA A 199 -5.48 8.44 -11.10
N ARG A 200 -4.47 9.30 -11.23
CA ARG A 200 -3.45 9.25 -12.28
C ARG A 200 -2.09 9.00 -11.66
N ALA A 201 -1.38 7.99 -12.14
CA ALA A 201 -0.04 7.68 -11.68
C ALA A 201 0.96 8.75 -12.15
N VAL A 202 1.99 9.01 -11.35
CA VAL A 202 3.00 10.04 -11.63
C VAL A 202 4.40 9.44 -11.67
N ILE A 203 5.15 9.73 -12.74
CA ILE A 203 6.61 9.49 -12.87
C ILE A 203 7.25 10.82 -13.26
N ASP A 204 8.34 11.22 -12.60
CA ASP A 204 9.07 12.47 -12.88
C ASP A 204 8.15 13.69 -13.02
N ASP A 205 7.21 13.81 -12.08
CA ASP A 205 6.21 14.88 -11.99
C ASP A 205 5.24 14.99 -13.19
N LYS A 206 5.18 13.95 -14.03
CA LYS A 206 4.23 13.82 -15.14
C LYS A 206 3.24 12.70 -14.89
N GLU A 207 1.97 12.98 -15.19
CA GLU A 207 0.96 11.93 -15.23
C GLU A 207 1.23 10.94 -16.35
N ILE A 208 1.15 9.66 -16.01
CA ILE A 208 1.32 8.55 -16.94
C ILE A 208 0.06 7.69 -16.97
N GLY A 209 -0.02 6.86 -17.99
CA GLY A 209 -0.99 5.79 -18.05
C GLY A 209 -2.44 6.24 -18.11
N GLN A 210 -3.30 5.30 -17.78
CA GLN A 210 -4.75 5.43 -17.76
C GLN A 210 -5.22 5.88 -16.36
N PRO A 211 -6.38 6.54 -16.27
CA PRO A 211 -7.08 6.73 -15.00
C PRO A 211 -7.31 5.39 -14.29
N SER A 212 -7.27 5.39 -12.95
CA SER A 212 -7.69 4.26 -12.12
C SER A 212 -9.15 3.87 -12.39
N ASP A 213 -9.57 2.73 -11.84
CA ASP A 213 -10.99 2.46 -11.71
C ASP A 213 -11.60 3.50 -10.78
N THR A 214 -12.85 3.82 -11.07
CA THR A 214 -13.63 4.76 -10.27
C THR A 214 -14.03 4.09 -8.96
N VAL A 215 -13.79 4.75 -7.85
CA VAL A 215 -14.36 4.37 -6.55
C VAL A 215 -15.37 5.41 -6.10
N THR A 216 -16.49 4.97 -5.54
CA THR A 216 -17.58 5.84 -5.13
C THR A 216 -17.66 5.91 -3.61
N VAL A 217 -17.94 7.10 -3.10
CA VAL A 217 -18.30 7.32 -1.68
C VAL A 217 -19.68 7.96 -1.65
N MET A 218 -20.63 7.27 -1.02
CA MET A 218 -21.85 7.93 -0.55
C MET A 218 -21.46 8.76 0.67
N ILE A 219 -21.53 10.08 0.54
CA ILE A 219 -21.37 10.94 1.70
C ILE A 219 -22.76 11.11 2.31
N ASN A 220 -23.04 10.36 3.38
CA ASN A 220 -24.20 10.58 4.24
C ASN A 220 -23.81 11.43 5.44
#